data_AF-A0A659ZSS4-F1
#
_entry.id   AF-A0A659ZSS4-F1
#
_cell.length_a   1.000
_cell.length_b   1.000
_cell.length_c   1.000
_cell.angle_alpha   90.00
_cell.angle_beta   90.00
_cell.angle_gamma   90.00
#
_symmetry.space_group_name_H-M   'P 1'
#
loop_
_entity.id
_entity.type
_entity.pdbx_description
1 polymer ?
#
loop_
_entity_poly.entity_id
_entity_poly.type
_entity_poly.pdbx_seq_one_letter_code
_entity_poly.pdbx_strand_id
1 'polypeptide(L)' 'ILRHSYELVQGLRKDLRLCNWPKFINRLNSVSKKSVSKGVWKVVKYYRKHQRMLRNTIYYPAFNNGAIEGINNKIKLIK' A
#
# COMPACT_ATOMS: atom_id res chain seq x y z
N ILE A 1 12.06 -10.24 12.88
CA ILE A 1 10.76 -10.19 12.16
C ILE A 1 10.02 -8.85 12.35
N LEU A 2 9.81 -8.37 13.59
CA LEU A 2 9.09 -7.10 13.83
C LEU A 2 9.79 -5.88 13.21
N ARG A 3 11.09 -5.71 13.46
CA ARG A 3 11.91 -4.64 12.86
C ARG A 3 11.84 -4.63 11.33
N HIS A 4 12.07 -5.77 10.68
CA HIS A 4 11.97 -5.88 9.22
C HIS A 4 10.56 -5.60 8.67
N SER A 5 9.52 -5.99 9.42
CA SER A 5 8.14 -5.66 9.06
C SER A 5 7.91 -4.14 9.09
N TYR A 6 8.44 -3.47 10.12
CA TYR A 6 8.39 -2.02 10.24
C TYR A 6 9.16 -1.32 9.12
N GLU A 7 10.41 -1.70 8.89
CA GLU A 7 11.28 -1.14 7.84
C GLU A 7 10.65 -1.29 6.45
N LEU A 8 10.07 -2.46 6.16
CA LEU A 8 9.33 -2.68 4.91
C LEU A 8 8.16 -1.71 4.77
N VAL A 9 7.30 -1.60 5.78
CA VAL A 9 6.11 -0.74 5.74
C VAL A 9 6.51 0.72 5.57
N GLN A 10 7.53 1.19 6.28
CA GLN A 10 8.01 2.57 6.14
C GLN A 10 8.61 2.83 4.75
N GLY A 11 9.39 1.87 4.22
CA GLY A 11 9.91 1.94 2.86
C GLY A 11 8.80 2.04 1.81
N LEU A 12 7.80 1.16 1.89
CA LEU A 12 6.65 1.18 0.98
C LEU A 12 5.85 2.49 1.07
N ARG A 13 5.65 3.03 2.28
CA ARG A 13 5.00 4.33 2.49
C ARG A 13 5.78 5.48 1.86
N LYS A 14 7.11 5.47 2.00
CA LYS A 14 7.97 6.47 1.37
C LYS A 14 7.88 6.40 -0.15
N ASP A 15 8.00 5.20 -0.72
CA ASP A 15 7.94 5.01 -2.18
C ASP A 15 6.55 5.40 -2.74
N LEU A 16 5.47 5.12 -1.99
CA LEU A 16 4.11 5.56 -2.32
C LEU A 16 3.96 7.10 -2.29
N ARG A 17 4.43 7.77 -1.23
CA ARG A 17 4.38 9.24 -1.12
C ARG A 17 5.13 9.95 -2.26
N LEU A 18 6.25 9.36 -2.69
CA LEU A 18 7.06 9.87 -3.78
C LEU A 18 6.54 9.44 -5.17
N CYS A 19 5.39 8.77 -5.24
CA CYS A 19 4.80 8.24 -6.46
C CYS A 19 5.79 7.35 -7.27
N ASN A 20 6.72 6.69 -6.59
CA ASN A 20 7.82 5.95 -7.23
C ASN A 20 7.45 4.48 -7.41
N TRP A 21 6.69 4.20 -8.47
CA TRP A 21 6.25 2.85 -8.81
C TRP A 21 7.41 1.83 -8.93
N PRO A 22 8.52 2.11 -9.66
CA PRO A 22 9.63 1.17 -9.76
C PRO A 22 10.25 0.80 -8.41
N LYS A 23 10.50 1.78 -7.52
CA LYS A 23 11.05 1.48 -6.18
C LYS A 23 10.04 0.73 -5.31
N PHE A 24 8.77 1.13 -5.36
CA PHE A 24 7.70 0.48 -4.61
C PHE A 24 7.61 -1.00 -4.98
N ILE A 25 7.56 -1.32 -6.28
CA ILE A 25 7.38 -2.69 -6.73
C ILE A 25 8.61 -3.56 -6.51
N ASN A 26 9.82 -3.02 -6.69
CA ASN A 26 11.07 -3.74 -6.40
C ASN A 26 11.15 -4.11 -4.92
N ARG A 27 10.85 -3.16 -4.02
CA ARG A 27 10.78 -3.41 -2.57
C ARG A 27 9.70 -4.43 -2.23
N LEU A 28 8.53 -4.34 -2.85
CA LEU A 28 7.43 -5.27 -2.60
C LEU A 28 7.80 -6.70 -3.04
N ASN A 29 8.48 -6.87 -4.18
CA ASN A 29 8.83 -8.17 -4.76
C ASN A 29 10.06 -8.83 -4.11
N SER A 30 10.95 -8.07 -3.47
CA SER A 30 12.13 -8.62 -2.79
C SER A 30 11.84 -9.30 -1.45
N VAL A 31 10.65 -9.08 -0.87
CA VAL A 31 10.28 -9.60 0.47
C VAL A 31 9.99 -11.11 0.44
N SER A 32 10.47 -11.84 1.43
CA SER A 32 10.15 -13.26 1.63
C SER A 32 9.13 -13.47 2.76
N LYS A 33 8.37 -14.56 2.71
CA LYS A 33 7.36 -14.87 3.74
C LYS A 33 7.95 -14.95 5.16
N LYS A 34 9.18 -15.46 5.27
CA LYS A 34 9.86 -15.67 6.56
C LYS A 34 10.42 -14.36 7.15
N SER A 35 10.58 -13.30 6.36
CA SER A 35 11.19 -12.06 6.83
C SER A 35 10.22 -11.09 7.52
N VAL A 36 8.91 -11.28 7.35
CA VAL A 36 7.87 -10.37 7.86
C VAL A 36 6.80 -11.10 8.67
N SER A 37 6.03 -10.33 9.45
CA SER A 37 4.89 -10.88 10.20
C SER A 37 3.82 -11.46 9.28
N LYS A 38 3.00 -12.39 9.79
CA LYS A 38 1.89 -13.01 9.04
C LYS A 38 0.92 -11.96 8.47
N GLY A 39 0.60 -10.92 9.24
CA GLY A 39 -0.27 -9.83 8.81
C GLY A 39 0.31 -9.04 7.64
N VAL A 40 1.58 -8.65 7.73
CA VAL A 40 2.28 -7.93 6.65
C VAL A 40 2.40 -8.81 5.40
N TRP A 41 2.70 -10.10 5.56
CA TRP A 41 2.75 -11.03 4.43
C TRP A 41 1.42 -11.11 3.66
N LYS A 42 0.29 -11.09 4.37
CA LYS A 42 -1.05 -11.09 3.73
C LYS A 42 -1.23 -9.87 2.82
N VAL A 43 -0.77 -8.70 3.28
CA VAL A 43 -0.80 -7.45 2.51
C VAL A 43 0.17 -7.52 1.32
N VAL A 44 1.40 -7.98 1.52
CA VAL A 44 2.38 -8.16 0.44
C VAL A 44 1.84 -9.05 -0.68
N LYS A 45 1.25 -10.20 -0.31
CA LYS A 45 0.57 -11.09 -1.28
C LYS A 45 -0.51 -10.37 -2.06
N TYR A 46 -1.38 -9.63 -1.38
CA TYR A 46 -2.46 -8.89 -2.02
C TYR A 46 -1.90 -7.87 -3.02
N TYR A 47 -0.92 -7.06 -2.63
CA TYR A 47 -0.33 -6.07 -3.53
C TYR A 47 0.39 -6.71 -4.73
N ARG A 48 1.06 -7.84 -4.54
CA ARG A 48 1.67 -8.59 -5.65
C ARG A 48 0.63 -9.12 -6.64
N LYS A 49 -0.55 -9.52 -6.18
CA LYS A 49 -1.64 -9.98 -7.05
C LYS A 49 -2.28 -8.82 -7.83
N HIS A 50 -2.36 -7.63 -7.23
CA HIS A 50 -3.11 -6.49 -7.76
C HIS A 50 -2.21 -5.34 -8.27
N GLN A 51 -1.00 -5.64 -8.74
CA GLN A 51 -0.04 -4.62 -9.18
C GLN A 51 -0.58 -3.67 -10.24
N ARG A 52 -1.34 -4.17 -11.23
CA ARG A 52 -1.93 -3.33 -12.29
C ARG A 52 -2.84 -2.24 -11.74
N MET A 53 -3.64 -2.57 -10.72
CA MET A 53 -4.52 -1.60 -10.05
C MET A 53 -3.70 -0.58 -9.25
N LEU A 54 -2.72 -1.06 -8.48
CA LEU A 54 -1.85 -0.20 -7.66
C LEU A 54 -1.00 0.76 -8.48
N ARG A 55 -0.54 0.32 -9.66
CA ARG A 55 0.25 1.13 -10.58
C ARG A 55 -0.47 2.43 -10.90
N ASN A 56 -1.74 2.35 -11.29
CA ASN A 56 -2.52 3.53 -11.65
C ASN A 56 -2.71 4.48 -10.46
N THR A 57 -2.96 3.95 -9.26
CA THR A 57 -3.05 4.76 -8.04
C THR A 57 -1.76 5.55 -7.76
N ILE A 58 -0.60 4.97 -8.04
CA ILE A 58 0.70 5.60 -7.82
C ILE A 58 1.06 6.61 -8.91
N TYR A 59 0.72 6.33 -10.17
CA TYR A 59 1.02 7.24 -11.30
C TYR A 59 0.12 8.48 -11.37
N TYR A 60 -1.11 8.38 -10.86
CA TYR A 60 -2.08 9.46 -10.95
C TYR A 60 -2.52 9.93 -9.55
N PRO A 61 -1.63 10.56 -8.77
CA PRO A 61 -1.89 10.93 -7.38
C PRO A 61 -3.01 11.98 -7.20
N ALA A 62 -3.38 12.68 -8.28
CA ALA A 62 -4.51 13.61 -8.27
C ALA A 62 -5.86 12.90 -8.03
N PHE A 63 -6.00 11.63 -8.43
CA PHE A 63 -7.18 10.82 -8.12
C PHE A 63 -7.04 10.22 -6.73
N ASN A 64 -7.41 11.02 -5.72
CA ASN A 64 -7.36 10.62 -4.32
C ASN A 64 -8.73 10.12 -3.81
N ASN A 65 -8.74 9.49 -2.64
CA ASN A 65 -9.94 8.93 -2.03
C ASN A 65 -10.87 9.96 -1.38
N GLY A 66 -10.56 11.27 -1.42
CA GLY A 66 -11.26 12.28 -0.64
C GLY A 66 -12.76 12.35 -0.91
N ALA A 67 -13.17 12.21 -2.18
CA ALA A 67 -14.60 12.18 -2.53
C ALA A 67 -15.32 10.96 -1.93
N ILE A 68 -14.69 9.78 -2.01
CA ILE A 68 -15.23 8.52 -1.48
C ILE A 68 -15.29 8.59 0.06
N GLU A 69 -14.23 9.07 0.70
CA GLU A 69 -14.16 9.27 2.15
C GLU A 69 -15.21 10.28 2.63
N GLY A 70 -15.41 11.38 1.90
CA GLY A 70 -16.45 12.36 2.19
C GLY A 70 -17.86 11.76 2.17
N ILE A 71 -18.18 10.94 1.16
CA ILE A 71 -19.45 10.20 1.08
C ILE A 71 -19.59 9.25 2.27
N ASN A 72 -18.55 8.46 2.57
CA ASN A 72 -18.56 7.51 3.67
C ASN A 72 -18.79 8.19 5.02
N ASN A 73 -18.17 9.35 5.24
CA ASN A 73 -18.34 10.10 6.49
C ASN A 73 -19.77 10.66 6.61
N LYS A 74 -20.38 11.14 5.52
CA LYS A 74 -21.79 11.55 5.53
C LYS A 74 -22.72 10.39 5.88
N ILE A 75 -22.51 9.21 5.30
CA ILE A 75 -23.32 8.01 5.62
C ILE A 75 -23.17 7.61 7.08
N LYS A 76 -21.95 7.66 7.63
CA LYS A 76 -21.70 7.32 9.05
C LYS A 76 -22.41 8.26 10.02
N LEU A 77 -22.66 9.52 9.65
CA LEU A 77 -23.37 10.50 10.49
C LEU A 77 -24.89 10.31 10.49
N ILE A 78 -25.43 9.52 9.55
CA ILE A 78 -26.87 9.22 9.44
C ILE A 78 -27.22 7.94 10.23
N LYS A 79 -26.21 7.14 10.62
CA LYS A 79 -26.37 6.03 11.56
C LYS A 79 -26.42 6.53 13.00
#